data_AF-A0A358MCK8-F1
#
_entry.id   AF-A0A358MCK8-F1
#
_cell.length_a   1.000
_cell.length_b   1.000
_cell.length_c   1.000
_cell.angle_alpha   90.00
_cell.angle_beta   90.00
_cell.angle_gamma   90.00
#
_symmetry.space_group_name_H-M   'P 1'
#
loop_
_entity.id
_entity.type
_entity.pdbx_description
1 polymer ?
#
loop_
_entity_poly.entity_id
_entity_poly.type
_entity_poly.pdbx_seq_one_letter_code
_entity_poly.pdbx_strand_id
1 'polypeptide(L)'
;QSQALMLGRNLAVGREIVAGRFAEDAVEMQARHRVFPGNRPSITLAYDRLTPFRLGQIVALYEHRVFVEGVVCGINSFDQWGVE
;
A
#
# COMPACT_ATOMS: atom_id res chain seq x y z
N GLN A 1 3.31 -5.64 6.69
CA GLN A 1 3.06 -5.44 5.24
C GLN A 1 3.66 -4.13 4.74
N SER A 2 3.40 -2.99 5.40
CA SER A 2 4.01 -1.68 5.07
C SER A 2 5.54 -1.73 4.91
N GLN A 3 6.25 -2.41 5.81
CA GLN A 3 7.70 -2.61 5.72
C GLN A 3 8.14 -3.31 4.41
N ALA A 4 7.39 -4.31 3.94
CA ALA A 4 7.71 -5.01 2.70
C ALA A 4 7.44 -4.15 1.45
N LEU A 5 6.40 -3.30 1.48
CA LEU A 5 6.12 -2.32 0.43
C LEU A 5 7.23 -1.25 0.35
N MET A 6 7.73 -0.82 1.50
CA MET A 6 8.81 0.18 1.61
C MET A 6 10.16 -0.39 1.15
N LEU A 7 10.60 -1.50 1.74
CA LEU A 7 11.96 -2.02 1.53
C LEU A 7 12.10 -2.86 0.25
N GLY A 8 11.02 -3.54 -0.16
CA GLY A 8 11.10 -4.52 -1.23
C GLY A 8 12.04 -5.68 -0.89
N ARG A 9 12.65 -6.26 -1.92
CA ARG A 9 13.59 -7.37 -1.85
C ARG A 9 14.50 -7.35 -3.08
N ASN A 10 15.81 -7.27 -2.85
CA ASN A 10 16.80 -7.28 -3.93
C ASN A 10 17.12 -8.72 -4.42
N LEU A 11 17.91 -8.82 -5.50
CA LEU A 11 18.24 -10.10 -6.13
C LEU A 11 19.07 -11.03 -5.22
N ALA A 12 19.95 -10.47 -4.37
CA ALA A 12 20.76 -11.28 -3.45
C ALA A 12 19.87 -12.03 -2.45
N VAL A 13 18.94 -11.33 -1.81
CA VAL A 13 17.93 -11.94 -0.92
C VAL A 13 17.00 -12.87 -1.72
N GLY A 14 16.70 -12.52 -2.98
CA GLY A 14 15.97 -13.39 -3.90
C GLY A 14 16.64 -14.75 -4.09
N ARG A 15 17.96 -14.76 -4.30
CA ARG A 15 18.79 -15.97 -4.46
C ARG A 15 18.84 -16.82 -3.18
N GLU A 16 19.00 -16.19 -2.02
CA GLU A 16 18.98 -16.89 -0.73
C GLU A 16 17.67 -17.66 -0.52
N ILE A 17 16.54 -17.09 -0.91
CA ILE A 17 15.21 -17.71 -0.73
C ILE A 17 15.01 -18.94 -1.62
N VAL A 18 15.62 -18.96 -2.81
CA VAL A 18 15.49 -20.06 -3.78
C VAL A 18 16.60 -21.10 -3.68
N ALA A 19 17.65 -20.82 -2.90
CA ALA A 19 18.76 -21.74 -2.67
C ALA A 19 18.25 -23.08 -2.10
N GLY A 20 18.71 -24.19 -2.70
CA GLY A 20 18.34 -25.54 -2.29
C GLY A 20 16.89 -25.95 -2.62
N ARG A 21 16.11 -25.10 -3.30
CA ARG A 21 14.71 -25.39 -3.70
C ARG A 21 14.53 -25.71 -5.17
N PHE A 22 15.52 -25.40 -5.99
CA PHE A 22 15.52 -25.59 -7.44
C PHE A 22 16.89 -26.08 -7.90
N ALA A 23 16.93 -26.74 -9.07
CA ALA A 23 18.18 -27.04 -9.74
C ALA A 23 18.94 -25.75 -10.10
N GLU A 24 20.27 -25.81 -10.15
CA GLU A 24 21.14 -24.62 -10.27
C GLU A 24 20.83 -23.76 -11.50
N ASP A 25 20.40 -24.38 -12.60
CA ASP A 25 19.96 -23.73 -13.83
C ASP A 25 18.67 -22.91 -13.65
N ALA A 26 17.76 -23.38 -12.79
CA ALA A 26 16.50 -22.71 -12.49
C ALA A 26 16.62 -21.67 -11.37
N VAL A 27 17.63 -21.72 -10.51
CA VAL A 27 17.82 -20.81 -9.35
C VAL A 27 17.82 -19.35 -9.78
N GLU A 28 18.60 -19.00 -10.81
CA GLU A 28 18.73 -17.60 -11.23
C GLU A 28 17.44 -17.05 -11.83
N MET A 29 16.73 -17.86 -12.62
CA MET A 29 15.41 -17.50 -13.16
C MET A 29 14.41 -17.28 -12.01
N GLN A 30 14.39 -18.20 -11.05
CA GLN A 30 13.49 -18.17 -9.91
C GLN A 30 13.78 -17.00 -8.95
N ALA A 31 15.03 -16.59 -8.80
CA ALA A 31 15.41 -15.44 -7.99
C ALA A 31 14.88 -14.13 -8.58
N ARG A 32 14.95 -13.97 -9.91
CA ARG A 32 14.47 -12.75 -10.61
C ARG A 32 12.98 -12.50 -10.43
N HIS A 33 12.16 -13.54 -10.45
CA HIS A 33 10.72 -13.44 -10.18
C HIS A 33 10.37 -13.07 -8.73
N ARG A 34 11.35 -13.11 -7.81
CA ARG A 34 11.17 -12.79 -6.39
C ARG A 34 11.81 -11.46 -5.99
N VAL A 35 12.27 -10.67 -6.96
CA VAL A 35 12.75 -9.30 -6.75
C VAL A 35 11.55 -8.35 -6.66
N PHE A 36 11.53 -7.53 -5.62
CA PHE A 36 10.54 -6.47 -5.45
C PHE A 36 11.28 -5.15 -5.27
N PRO A 37 11.00 -4.11 -6.09
CA PRO A 37 11.75 -2.86 -6.04
C PRO A 37 11.54 -2.06 -4.75
N GLY A 38 10.51 -2.36 -3.96
CA GLY A 38 10.16 -1.55 -2.80
C GLY A 38 9.66 -0.17 -3.23
N ASN A 39 9.91 0.84 -2.39
CA ASN A 39 9.52 2.23 -2.60
C ASN A 39 8.03 2.42 -2.95
N ARG A 40 7.18 1.58 -2.35
CA ARG A 40 5.72 1.71 -2.49
C ARG A 40 5.17 2.38 -1.22
N PRO A 41 4.64 3.61 -1.32
CA PRO A 41 4.13 4.33 -0.16
C PRO A 41 2.91 3.60 0.41
N SER A 42 2.75 3.67 1.74
CA SER A 42 1.57 3.15 2.44
C SER A 42 1.28 3.99 3.67
N ILE A 43 0.01 4.07 4.05
CA ILE A 43 -0.43 4.74 5.28
C ILE A 43 -0.92 3.65 6.24
N THR A 44 -0.43 3.66 7.48
CA THR A 44 -0.90 2.77 8.54
C THR A 44 -1.64 3.61 9.57
N LEU A 45 -2.95 3.41 9.69
CA LEU A 45 -3.78 4.01 10.74
C LEU A 45 -3.93 3.00 11.88
N ALA A 46 -3.36 3.31 13.05
CA ALA A 46 -3.41 2.45 14.22
C ALA A 46 -4.29 3.06 15.32
N TYR A 47 -5.08 2.21 15.98
CA TYR A 47 -5.97 2.56 17.08
C TYR A 47 -6.22 1.32 17.94
N ASP A 48 -6.53 1.50 19.23
CA ASP A 48 -6.57 0.37 20.19
C ASP A 48 -7.75 -0.58 19.97
N ARG A 49 -8.95 -0.03 19.77
CA ARG A 49 -10.19 -0.79 19.52
C ARG A 49 -11.13 -0.02 18.63
N LEU A 50 -11.79 -0.71 17.70
CA LEU A 50 -12.86 -0.13 16.90
C LEU A 50 -14.15 -0.03 17.71
N THR A 51 -14.33 1.09 18.41
CA THR A 51 -15.60 1.46 19.06
C THR A 51 -16.45 2.31 18.12
N PRO A 52 -17.77 2.49 18.36
CA PRO A 52 -18.60 3.37 17.54
C PRO A 52 -18.04 4.80 17.44
N PHE A 53 -17.50 5.32 18.54
CA PHE A 53 -16.82 6.62 18.57
C PHE A 53 -15.58 6.63 17.66
N ARG A 54 -14.72 5.60 17.75
CA ARG A 54 -13.53 5.49 16.89
C ARG A 54 -13.88 5.34 15.42
N LEU A 55 -14.94 4.58 15.11
CA LEU A 55 -15.45 4.46 13.75
C LEU A 55 -15.88 5.83 13.19
N GLY A 56 -16.64 6.61 13.97
CA GLY A 56 -17.04 7.96 13.60
C GLY A 56 -15.84 8.87 13.31
N GLN A 57 -14.77 8.78 14.12
CA GLN A 57 -13.53 9.53 13.88
C GLN A 57 -12.84 9.13 12.57
N ILE A 58 -12.83 7.84 12.22
CA ILE A 58 -12.22 7.36 10.97
C ILE A 58 -13.05 7.85 9.75
N VAL A 59 -14.38 7.80 9.84
CA VAL A 59 -15.25 8.31 8.76
C VAL A 59 -15.02 9.81 8.57
N ALA A 60 -15.09 10.60 9.66
CA ALA A 60 -14.86 12.05 9.61
C ALA A 60 -13.46 12.41 9.08
N LEU A 61 -12.44 11.62 9.41
CA LEU A 61 -11.09 11.78 8.85
C LEU A 61 -11.09 11.70 7.32
N TYR A 62 -11.79 10.72 6.74
CA TYR A 62 -11.86 10.57 5.29
C TYR A 62 -12.78 11.63 4.63
N GLU A 63 -13.86 12.04 5.28
CA GLU A 63 -14.70 13.15 4.81
C GLU A 63 -13.90 14.45 4.69
N HIS A 64 -13.14 14.80 5.74
CA HIS A 64 -12.29 15.99 5.72
C HIS A 64 -11.11 15.86 4.75
N ARG A 65 -10.56 14.65 4.56
CA ARG A 65 -9.53 14.42 3.55
C ARG A 65 -10.06 14.73 2.15
N VAL A 66 -11.22 14.18 1.78
CA VAL A 66 -11.85 14.42 0.47
C VAL A 66 -12.16 15.90 0.29
N PHE A 67 -12.68 16.55 1.33
CA PHE A 67 -12.94 17.99 1.30
C PHE A 67 -11.68 18.81 1.02
N VAL A 68 -10.57 18.55 1.75
CA VAL A 68 -9.30 19.25 1.54
C VAL A 68 -8.75 19.00 0.14
N GLU A 69 -8.79 17.75 -0.34
CA GLU A 69 -8.38 17.41 -1.71
C GLU A 69 -9.23 18.17 -2.76
N GLY A 70 -10.54 18.28 -2.55
CA GLY A 70 -11.43 19.07 -3.41
C GLY A 70 -11.10 20.57 -3.43
N VAL A 71 -10.84 21.16 -2.26
CA VAL A 71 -10.43 22.57 -2.13
C VAL A 71 -9.09 22.82 -2.84
N VAL A 72 -8.10 21.93 -2.66
CA VAL A 72 -6.80 22.03 -3.34
C VAL A 72 -6.95 21.92 -4.86
N CYS A 73 -7.82 21.04 -5.34
CA CYS A 73 -8.10 20.87 -6.76
C CYS A 73 -9.05 21.93 -7.35
N GLY A 74 -9.65 22.80 -6.54
CA GLY A 74 -10.60 23.82 -6.98
C GLY A 74 -11.92 23.25 -7.53
N ILE A 75 -12.35 22.08 -7.04
CA ILE A 75 -13.58 21.40 -7.48
C ILE A 75 -14.63 21.37 -6.35
N ASN A 76 -15.91 21.22 -6.72
CA ASN A 76 -16.99 21.08 -5.78
C ASN A 76 -17.07 19.63 -5.26
N SER A 77 -16.75 19.39 -3.99
CA SER A 77 -16.85 18.06 -3.37
C SER A 77 -18.28 17.58 -3.07
N PHE A 78 -19.30 18.40 -3.32
CA PHE A 78 -20.67 18.17 -2.86
C PHE A 78 -21.70 18.05 -3.97
N ASP A 79 -21.29 18.00 -5.25
CA ASP A 79 -22.19 17.72 -6.38
C ASP A 79 -21.94 16.33 -7.00
N GLN A 80 -22.83 15.94 -7.93
CA GLN A 80 -22.78 14.65 -8.62
C GLN A 80 -23.47 14.70 -10.00
N TRP A 81 -23.21 15.73 -10.81
CA TRP A 81 -23.86 15.91 -12.12
C TRP A 81 -23.65 14.74 -13.09
N GLY A 82 -22.58 13.95 -12.93
CA GLY A 82 -22.29 12.79 -13.79
C GLY A 82 -23.27 11.61 -13.69
N VAL A 83 -24.34 11.72 -12.90
CA VAL A 83 -25.41 10.70 -12.80
C VAL A 83 -26.67 11.03 -13.61
N GLU A 84 -26.75 12.22 -14.19
CA GLU A 84 -27.81 12.60 -15.15
C GLU A 84 -27.63 11.89 -16.49
#